data_AF-A0A2G2WHD4-F1
#
_entry.id   AF-A0A2G2WHD4-F1
#
_cell.length_a   1.000
_cell.length_b   1.000
_cell.length_c   1.000
_cell.angle_alpha   90.00
_cell.angle_beta   90.00
_cell.angle_gamma   90.00
#
_symmetry.space_group_name_H-M   'P 1'
#
loop_
_entity.id
_entity.type
_entity.pdbx_description
1 polymer ?
#
loop_
_entity_poly.entity_id
_entity_poly.type
_entity_poly.pdbx_seq_one_letter_code
_entity_poly.pdbx_strand_id
1 'polypeptide(L)'
;MTKMGVRPSRIVDPRKKKVLLDKRFASLCKKAKDLTILCDIEIGMFFFTPGDQNIFAWPSLTQATDRMKNYLASSDKQRQIKMVRHEDFLQSILNAKEGKINQLEQMVDKKEMEYNFNQLVEARRRFDELEVREIRALINLFAVKRTQLDERAKQLNENEIDSNDYNNREENDGHL
;
A
#
# COMPACT_ATOMS: atom_id res chain seq x y z
N MET A 1 -18.95 15.67 -7.97
CA MET A 1 -17.56 16.12 -8.27
C MET A 1 -16.58 15.22 -7.54
N THR A 2 -15.93 14.32 -8.27
CA THR A 2 -14.84 13.47 -7.77
C THR A 2 -13.67 14.37 -7.36
N LYS A 3 -13.33 14.39 -6.07
CA LYS A 3 -12.14 15.09 -5.58
C LYS A 3 -10.92 14.39 -6.18
N MET A 4 -10.33 14.99 -7.21
CA MET A 4 -9.03 14.58 -7.73
C MET A 4 -8.04 14.55 -6.55
N GLY A 5 -7.48 13.37 -6.29
CA GLY A 5 -6.53 13.17 -5.19
C GLY A 5 -5.42 14.21 -5.27
N VAL A 6 -5.15 14.87 -4.14
CA VAL A 6 -4.07 15.85 -4.05
C VAL A 6 -2.77 15.09 -4.23
N ARG A 7 -2.05 15.34 -5.33
CA ARG A 7 -0.68 14.84 -5.49
C ARG A 7 0.17 15.45 -4.36
N PRO A 8 0.90 14.66 -3.56
CA PRO A 8 1.78 15.17 -2.51
C PRO A 8 3.06 15.80 -3.08
N SER A 9 2.99 16.36 -4.30
CA SER A 9 4.11 17.02 -4.98
C SER A 9 4.13 18.51 -4.65
N ARG A 10 5.33 19.08 -4.57
CA ARG A 10 5.53 20.52 -4.34
C ARG A 10 4.88 21.35 -5.46
N ILE A 11 4.14 22.39 -5.08
CA ILE A 11 3.59 23.37 -6.02
C ILE A 11 4.67 24.42 -6.30
N VAL A 12 5.05 24.56 -7.57
CA VAL A 12 6.13 25.45 -8.02
C VAL A 12 5.64 26.89 -8.18
N ASP A 13 4.44 27.08 -8.74
CA ASP A 13 3.86 28.42 -8.97
C ASP A 13 3.54 29.11 -7.62
N PRO A 14 4.18 30.25 -7.31
CA PRO A 14 4.04 30.91 -6.01
C PRO A 14 2.63 31.49 -5.79
N ARG A 15 1.96 31.98 -6.83
CA ARG A 15 0.60 32.55 -6.70
C ARG A 15 -0.42 31.45 -6.44
N LYS A 16 -0.34 30.35 -7.21
CA LYS A 16 -1.20 29.18 -7.00
C LYS A 16 -0.93 28.54 -5.64
N LYS A 17 0.34 28.48 -5.22
CA LYS A 17 0.73 27.98 -3.90
C LYS A 17 0.07 28.79 -2.79
N LYS A 18 0.14 30.12 -2.84
CA LYS A 18 -0.46 31.01 -1.82
C LYS A 18 -1.97 30.82 -1.73
N VAL A 19 -2.68 30.94 -2.86
CA VAL A 19 -4.15 30.79 -2.88
C VAL A 19 -4.60 29.42 -2.37
N LEU A 20 -3.87 28.36 -2.74
CA LEU A 20 -4.21 27.01 -2.28
C LEU A 20 -3.89 26.82 -0.79
N LEU A 21 -2.77 27.38 -0.32
CA LEU A 21 -2.39 27.34 1.09
C LEU A 21 -3.49 28.00 1.92
N ASP A 22 -3.90 29.23 1.57
CA ASP A 22 -4.95 29.97 2.28
C ASP A 22 -6.27 29.18 2.34
N LYS A 23 -6.69 28.57 1.22
CA LYS A 23 -7.90 27.74 1.17
C LYS A 23 -7.80 26.47 2.03
N ARG A 24 -6.67 25.77 1.95
CA ARG A 24 -6.42 24.56 2.77
C ARG A 24 -6.35 24.92 4.24
N PHE A 25 -5.77 26.06 4.53
CA PHE A 25 -5.60 26.60 5.86
C PHE A 25 -6.95 26.87 6.51
N ALA A 26 -7.81 27.66 5.85
CA ALA A 26 -9.17 27.91 6.31
C ALA A 26 -9.98 26.60 6.49
N SER A 27 -9.86 25.65 5.55
CA SER A 27 -10.51 24.35 5.66
C SER A 27 -9.99 23.52 6.84
N LEU A 28 -8.70 23.61 7.17
CA LEU A 28 -8.09 22.90 8.28
C LEU A 28 -8.56 23.47 9.61
N CYS A 29 -8.58 24.79 9.77
CA CYS A 29 -9.14 25.46 10.95
C CYS A 29 -10.62 25.10 11.17
N LYS A 30 -11.42 25.04 10.10
CA LYS A 30 -12.82 24.59 10.21
C LYS A 30 -12.91 23.15 10.73
N LYS A 31 -12.13 22.24 10.16
CA LYS A 31 -12.09 20.84 10.61
C LYS A 31 -11.59 20.69 12.04
N ALA A 32 -10.60 21.48 12.44
CA ALA A 32 -10.11 21.50 13.81
C ALA A 32 -11.23 21.96 14.76
N LYS A 33 -11.95 23.04 14.43
CA LYS A 33 -13.11 23.49 15.19
C LYS A 33 -14.19 22.41 15.30
N ASP A 34 -14.56 21.78 14.19
CA ASP A 34 -15.56 20.71 14.17
C ASP A 34 -15.12 19.55 15.09
N LEU A 35 -13.85 19.14 15.04
CA LEU A 35 -13.30 18.10 15.93
C LEU A 35 -13.30 18.50 17.41
N THR A 36 -12.94 19.75 17.72
CA THR A 36 -12.99 20.23 19.11
C THR A 36 -14.41 20.15 19.68
N ILE A 37 -15.43 20.39 18.86
CA ILE A 37 -16.85 20.34 19.28
C ILE A 37 -17.36 18.90 19.35
N LEU A 38 -17.10 18.09 18.31
CA LEU A 38 -17.67 16.75 18.20
C LEU A 38 -17.02 15.72 19.13
N CYS A 39 -15.74 15.91 19.44
CA CYS A 39 -14.96 14.95 20.20
C CYS A 39 -14.52 15.47 21.58
N ASP A 40 -14.85 16.72 21.93
CA ASP A 40 -14.43 17.39 23.16
C ASP A 40 -12.91 17.30 23.39
N ILE A 41 -12.16 17.68 22.36
CA ILE A 41 -10.69 17.66 22.38
C ILE A 41 -10.09 19.05 22.19
N GLU A 42 -8.93 19.27 22.80
CA GLU A 42 -8.14 20.48 22.58
C GLU A 42 -7.18 20.31 21.40
N ILE A 43 -7.17 21.28 20.48
CA ILE A 43 -6.27 21.26 19.31
C ILE A 43 -5.49 22.57 19.23
N GLY A 44 -4.16 22.51 19.37
CA GLY A 44 -3.26 23.63 19.08
C GLY A 44 -2.57 23.42 17.74
N MET A 45 -2.48 24.47 16.91
CA MET A 45 -1.76 24.38 15.64
C MET A 45 -0.88 25.60 15.40
N PHE A 46 0.30 25.38 14.83
CA PHE A 46 1.27 26.40 14.43
C PHE A 46 1.67 26.21 12.97
N PHE A 47 1.74 27.31 12.23
CA PHE A 47 2.10 27.29 10.82
C PHE A 47 3.19 28.31 10.54
N PHE A 48 4.24 27.82 9.88
CA PHE A 48 5.40 28.58 9.47
C PHE A 48 5.44 28.59 7.96
N THR A 49 5.35 29.78 7.37
CA THR A 49 5.50 29.94 5.92
C THR A 49 6.97 30.28 5.63
N PRO A 50 7.67 29.50 4.80
CA PRO A 50 9.05 29.83 4.44
C PRO A 50 9.16 31.23 3.84
N GLY A 51 10.01 32.07 4.43
CA GLY A 51 10.21 33.47 4.03
C GLY A 51 9.24 34.48 4.67
N ASP A 52 8.28 34.02 5.47
CA ASP A 52 7.45 34.88 6.33
C ASP A 52 7.98 34.83 7.76
N GLN A 53 8.05 35.97 8.42
CA GLN A 53 8.44 36.06 9.83
C GLN A 53 7.24 35.85 10.76
N ASN A 54 6.02 35.91 10.24
CA ASN A 54 4.82 35.73 11.02
C ASN A 54 4.50 34.24 11.20
N ILE A 55 4.25 33.87 12.44
CA ILE A 55 3.73 32.55 12.80
C ILE A 55 2.21 32.66 12.87
N PHE A 56 1.52 31.85 12.08
CA PHE A 56 0.09 31.69 12.28
C PHE A 56 -0.15 30.64 13.37
N ALA A 57 -1.01 30.97 14.33
CA ALA A 57 -1.41 30.07 15.42
C ALA A 57 -2.94 29.97 15.52
N TRP A 58 -3.44 28.76 15.79
CA TRP A 58 -4.88 28.49 15.98
C TRP A 58 -5.12 27.77 17.31
N PRO A 59 -6.18 28.12 18.08
CA PRO A 59 -7.22 29.12 17.77
C PRO A 59 -6.76 30.58 17.96
N SER A 60 -5.84 30.79 18.89
CA SER A 60 -5.08 32.04 19.06
C SER A 60 -3.65 31.68 19.47
N LEU A 61 -2.74 32.66 19.38
CA LEU A 61 -1.34 32.43 19.79
C LEU A 61 -1.24 31.94 21.24
N THR A 62 -1.96 32.59 22.17
CA THR A 62 -1.98 32.22 23.58
C THR A 62 -2.52 30.80 23.78
N GLN A 63 -3.70 30.50 23.24
CA GLN A 63 -4.33 29.19 23.44
C GLN A 63 -3.53 28.04 22.80
N ALA A 64 -2.99 28.26 21.60
CA ALA A 64 -2.14 27.26 20.95
C ALA A 64 -0.87 27.01 21.76
N THR A 65 -0.29 28.08 22.33
CA THR A 65 0.92 28.00 23.17
C THR A 65 0.64 27.26 24.48
N ASP A 66 -0.47 27.54 25.15
CA ASP A 66 -0.84 26.86 26.38
C ASP A 66 -1.10 25.37 26.15
N ARG A 67 -1.80 25.03 25.07
CA ARG A 67 -1.99 23.63 24.63
C ARG A 67 -0.67 22.91 24.37
N MET A 68 0.28 23.59 23.72
CA MET A 68 1.61 23.03 23.47
C MET A 68 2.41 22.83 24.75
N LYS A 69 2.35 23.79 25.69
CA LYS A 69 3.00 23.65 27.01
C LYS A 69 2.42 22.48 27.78
N ASN A 70 1.10 22.33 27.81
CA ASN A 70 0.43 21.21 28.46
C ASN A 70 0.85 19.87 27.82
N TYR A 71 0.91 19.81 26.49
CA TYR A 71 1.42 18.65 25.77
C TYR A 71 2.88 18.34 26.14
N LEU A 72 3.76 19.34 26.18
CA LEU A 72 5.17 19.15 26.53
C LEU A 72 5.39 18.77 28.01
N ALA A 73 4.48 19.16 28.90
CA ALA A 73 4.50 18.77 30.31
C ALA A 73 4.00 17.33 30.54
N SER A 74 3.30 16.73 29.57
CA SER A 74 2.82 15.35 29.66
C SER A 74 3.95 14.31 29.50
N SER A 75 3.76 13.12 30.06
CA SER A 75 4.78 12.05 30.05
C SER A 75 5.13 11.58 28.63
N ASP A 76 6.37 11.12 28.42
CA ASP A 76 6.82 10.60 27.11
C ASP A 76 5.92 9.49 26.56
N LYS A 77 5.48 8.58 27.44
CA LYS A 77 4.58 7.50 27.06
C LYS A 77 3.25 8.04 26.52
N GLN A 78 2.72 9.13 27.05
CA GLN A 78 1.47 9.73 26.56
C GLN A 78 1.68 10.51 25.25
N ARG A 79 2.84 11.19 25.10
CA ARG A 79 3.19 11.95 23.89
C ARG A 79 3.33 11.06 22.65
N GLN A 80 3.85 9.84 22.82
CA GLN A 80 4.17 8.96 21.69
C GLN A 80 2.98 8.17 21.13
N ILE A 81 1.84 8.08 21.83
CA ILE A 81 0.77 7.11 21.50
C ILE A 81 0.23 7.27 20.07
N LYS A 82 0.28 8.47 19.46
CA LYS A 82 -0.10 8.71 18.05
C LYS A 82 0.67 9.85 17.38
N MET A 83 1.91 10.11 17.80
CA MET A 83 2.71 11.16 17.17
C MET A 83 3.08 10.74 15.73
N VAL A 84 2.68 11.55 14.75
CA VAL A 84 3.05 11.35 13.35
C VAL A 84 4.05 12.42 12.96
N ARG A 85 5.29 12.04 12.63
CA ARG A 85 6.26 12.96 12.03
C ARG A 85 6.03 13.06 10.54
N HIS A 86 6.33 14.22 9.97
CA HIS A 86 6.22 14.43 8.54
C HIS A 86 7.13 13.50 7.75
N GLU A 87 8.33 13.20 8.26
CA GLU A 87 9.28 12.25 7.66
C GLU A 87 8.70 10.84 7.59
N ASP A 88 8.18 10.31 8.71
CA ASP A 88 7.55 8.99 8.76
C ASP A 88 6.36 8.91 7.78
N PHE A 89 5.55 9.98 7.72
CA PHE A 89 4.44 10.08 6.78
C PHE A 89 4.90 10.05 5.32
N LEU A 90 5.91 10.85 4.96
CA LEU A 90 6.48 10.84 3.61
C LEU A 90 7.08 9.48 3.26
N GLN A 91 7.78 8.84 4.21
CA GLN A 91 8.33 7.50 4.02
C GLN A 91 7.21 6.49 3.77
N SER A 92 6.10 6.56 4.50
CA SER A 92 4.94 5.69 4.25
C SER A 92 4.35 5.86 2.84
N ILE A 93 4.33 7.09 2.31
CA ILE A 93 3.89 7.36 0.94
C ILE A 93 4.87 6.76 -0.06
N LEU A 94 6.18 6.93 0.16
CA LEU A 94 7.22 6.36 -0.70
C LEU A 94 7.12 4.84 -0.74
N ASN A 95 7.04 4.18 0.41
CA ASN A 95 6.89 2.73 0.52
C ASN A 95 5.63 2.24 -0.21
N ALA A 96 4.50 2.96 -0.09
CA ALA A 96 3.27 2.60 -0.79
C ALA A 96 3.39 2.76 -2.32
N LYS A 97 4.15 3.76 -2.80
CA LYS A 97 4.42 3.96 -4.22
C LYS A 97 5.35 2.88 -4.77
N GLU A 98 6.42 2.58 -4.05
CA GLU A 98 7.37 1.52 -4.36
C GLU A 98 6.69 0.16 -4.41
N GLY A 99 5.88 -0.18 -3.41
CA GLY A 99 5.10 -1.42 -3.43
C GLY A 99 4.17 -1.52 -4.64
N LYS A 100 3.60 -0.40 -5.09
CA LYS A 100 2.74 -0.36 -6.28
C LYS A 100 3.55 -0.51 -7.58
N ILE A 101 4.78 0.00 -7.63
CA ILE A 101 5.70 -0.21 -8.75
C ILE A 101 6.09 -1.69 -8.82
N ASN A 102 6.51 -2.29 -7.70
CA ASN A 102 6.88 -3.70 -7.63
C ASN A 102 5.73 -4.62 -8.07
N GLN A 103 4.48 -4.31 -7.68
CA GLN A 103 3.30 -5.05 -8.14
C GLN A 103 3.10 -4.94 -9.67
N LEU A 104 3.29 -3.74 -10.24
CA LEU A 104 3.17 -3.53 -11.67
C LEU A 104 4.27 -4.26 -12.44
N GLU A 105 5.51 -4.23 -11.96
CA GLU A 105 6.64 -4.97 -12.54
C GLU A 105 6.37 -6.48 -12.55
N GLN A 106 5.91 -7.04 -11.43
CA GLN A 106 5.52 -8.46 -11.37
C GLN A 106 4.39 -8.81 -12.36
N MET A 107 3.42 -7.91 -12.55
CA MET A 107 2.36 -8.10 -13.53
C MET A 107 2.86 -8.04 -14.98
N VAL A 108 3.82 -7.17 -15.27
CA VAL A 108 4.48 -7.07 -16.58
C VAL A 108 5.26 -8.34 -16.85
N ASP A 109 6.13 -8.75 -15.93
CA ASP A 109 6.94 -9.97 -16.06
C ASP A 109 6.06 -11.20 -16.33
N LYS A 110 4.95 -11.34 -15.59
CA LYS A 110 3.99 -12.44 -15.79
C LYS A 110 3.37 -12.41 -17.18
N LYS A 111 2.94 -11.24 -17.66
CA LYS A 111 2.31 -11.10 -18.97
C LYS A 111 3.30 -11.34 -20.10
N GLU A 112 4.54 -10.86 -19.97
CA GLU A 112 5.61 -11.12 -20.94
C GLU A 112 5.94 -12.61 -21.01
N MET A 113 6.02 -13.29 -19.87
CA MET A 113 6.19 -14.75 -19.81
C MET A 113 5.06 -15.49 -20.51
N GLU A 114 3.79 -15.17 -20.20
CA GLU A 114 2.62 -15.78 -20.85
C GLU A 114 2.60 -15.52 -22.36
N TYR A 115 2.88 -14.29 -22.78
CA TYR A 115 2.95 -13.91 -24.18
C TYR A 115 4.02 -14.71 -24.93
N ASN A 116 5.26 -14.74 -24.41
CA ASN A 116 6.36 -15.47 -25.04
C ASN A 116 6.09 -16.98 -25.12
N PHE A 117 5.53 -17.56 -24.06
CA PHE A 117 5.13 -18.96 -24.08
C PHE A 117 4.10 -19.25 -25.17
N ASN A 118 3.05 -18.43 -25.27
CA ASN A 118 2.00 -18.62 -26.29
C ASN A 118 2.57 -18.49 -27.71
N GLN A 119 3.46 -17.52 -27.95
CA GLN A 119 4.09 -17.35 -29.26
C GLN A 119 4.94 -18.57 -29.68
N LEU A 120 5.59 -19.24 -28.73
CA LEU A 120 6.33 -20.48 -28.97
C LEU A 120 5.38 -21.66 -29.25
N VAL A 121 4.32 -21.82 -28.45
CA VAL A 121 3.33 -22.91 -28.60
C VAL A 121 2.59 -22.79 -29.93
N GLU A 122 2.26 -21.58 -30.35
CA GLU A 122 1.62 -21.31 -31.64
C GLU A 122 2.59 -21.34 -32.82
N ALA A 123 3.87 -21.71 -32.59
CA ALA A 123 4.93 -21.74 -33.58
C ALA A 123 5.14 -20.42 -34.35
N ARG A 124 4.73 -19.29 -33.77
CA ARG A 124 4.89 -17.94 -34.35
C ARG A 124 6.28 -17.36 -34.14
N ARG A 125 7.04 -17.90 -33.18
CA ARG A 125 8.41 -17.51 -32.86
C ARG A 125 9.25 -18.76 -32.62
N ARG A 126 10.52 -18.73 -33.02
CA ARG A 126 11.47 -19.83 -32.77
C ARG A 126 12.29 -19.60 -31.50
N PHE A 127 12.83 -20.67 -30.93
CA PHE A 127 13.61 -20.60 -29.68
C PHE A 127 14.91 -19.81 -29.82
N ASP A 128 15.55 -19.83 -30.99
CA ASP A 128 16.77 -19.08 -31.30
C ASP A 128 16.55 -17.57 -31.44
N GLU A 129 15.30 -17.14 -31.53
CA GLU A 129 14.91 -15.73 -31.58
C GLU A 129 14.70 -15.13 -30.18
N LEU A 130 14.73 -15.94 -29.11
CA LEU A 130 14.54 -15.49 -27.73
C LEU A 130 15.79 -14.80 -27.19
N GLU A 131 15.60 -13.67 -26.52
CA GLU A 131 16.68 -13.01 -25.78
C GLU A 131 16.98 -13.74 -24.47
N VAL A 132 18.20 -13.57 -23.96
CA VAL A 132 18.67 -14.20 -22.71
C VAL A 132 17.72 -13.96 -21.53
N ARG A 133 17.13 -12.76 -21.44
CA ARG A 133 16.16 -12.41 -20.40
C ARG A 133 14.88 -13.23 -20.53
N GLU A 134 14.37 -13.39 -21.74
CA GLU A 134 13.16 -14.15 -22.05
C GLU A 134 13.36 -15.65 -21.81
N ILE A 135 14.52 -16.18 -22.19
CA ILE A 135 14.90 -17.57 -21.92
C ILE A 135 14.90 -17.84 -20.40
N ARG A 136 15.52 -16.95 -19.62
CA ARG A 136 15.55 -17.07 -18.15
C ARG A 136 14.14 -17.03 -17.55
N ALA A 137 13.30 -16.12 -18.04
CA ALA A 137 11.92 -15.99 -17.58
C ALA A 137 11.11 -17.27 -17.87
N LEU A 138 11.26 -17.85 -19.08
CA LEU A 138 10.63 -19.12 -19.45
C LEU A 138 11.11 -20.30 -18.59
N ILE A 139 12.42 -20.40 -18.31
CA ILE A 139 12.97 -21.43 -17.41
C ILE A 139 12.32 -21.34 -16.03
N ASN A 140 12.20 -20.13 -15.48
CA ASN A 140 11.53 -19.91 -14.19
C ASN A 140 10.04 -20.28 -14.25
N LEU A 141 9.35 -19.93 -15.34
CA LEU A 141 7.95 -20.32 -15.55
C LEU A 141 7.78 -21.84 -15.55
N PHE A 142 8.63 -22.57 -16.28
CA PHE A 142 8.57 -24.03 -16.32
C PHE A 142 8.85 -24.64 -14.95
N ALA A 143 9.82 -24.11 -14.19
CA ALA A 143 10.09 -24.55 -12.83
C ALA A 143 8.85 -24.37 -11.92
N VAL A 144 8.23 -23.19 -11.94
CA VAL A 144 7.01 -22.90 -11.16
C VAL A 144 5.85 -23.82 -11.58
N LYS A 145 5.63 -24.02 -12.87
CA LYS A 145 4.57 -24.90 -13.38
C LYS A 145 4.81 -26.37 -13.04
N ARG A 146 6.05 -26.84 -13.08
CA ARG A 146 6.42 -28.19 -12.65
C ARG A 146 6.08 -28.38 -11.18
N THR A 147 6.50 -27.47 -10.30
CA THR A 147 6.16 -27.55 -8.86
C THR A 147 4.64 -27.53 -8.62
N GLN A 148 3.88 -26.70 -9.35
CA GLN A 148 2.41 -26.70 -9.26
C GLN A 148 1.77 -28.01 -9.71
N LEU A 149 2.33 -28.67 -10.74
CA LEU A 149 1.85 -29.97 -11.19
C LEU A 149 2.19 -31.07 -10.18
N ASP A 150 3.40 -31.07 -9.63
CA ASP A 150 3.83 -32.03 -8.61
C ASP A 150 2.93 -31.95 -7.36
N GLU A 151 2.60 -30.72 -6.93
CA GLU A 151 1.70 -30.49 -5.81
C GLU A 151 0.27 -31.00 -6.08
N ARG A 152 -0.26 -30.75 -7.29
CA ARG A 152 -1.58 -31.28 -7.69
C ARG A 152 -1.58 -32.81 -7.78
N ALA A 153 -0.50 -33.42 -8.26
CA ALA A 153 -0.38 -34.86 -8.35
C ALA A 153 -0.39 -35.52 -6.97
N LYS A 154 0.26 -34.93 -5.96
CA LYS A 154 0.19 -35.39 -4.57
C LYS A 154 -1.24 -35.33 -4.01
N GLN A 155 -1.91 -34.19 -4.20
CA GLN A 155 -3.29 -34.01 -3.73
C GLN A 155 -4.26 -35.02 -4.35
N LEU A 156 -4.07 -35.37 -5.62
CA LEU A 156 -4.88 -36.40 -6.29
C LEU A 156 -4.62 -37.79 -5.68
N ASN A 157 -3.36 -38.16 -5.46
CA ASN A 157 -3.02 -39.45 -4.86
C ASN A 157 -3.51 -39.57 -3.41
N GLU A 158 -3.45 -38.49 -2.62
CA GLU A 158 -3.97 -38.48 -1.24
C GLU A 158 -5.50 -38.64 -1.20
N ASN A 159 -6.22 -37.98 -2.12
CA ASN A 159 -7.68 -38.11 -2.22
C ASN A 159 -8.13 -39.50 -2.73
N GLU A 160 -7.33 -40.18 -3.55
CA GLU A 160 -7.58 -41.56 -3.99
C GLU A 160 -7.34 -42.58 -2.86
N ILE A 161 -6.36 -42.35 -1.98
CA ILE A 161 -6.10 -43.20 -0.81
C ILE A 161 -7.27 -43.08 0.19
N ASP A 162 -7.72 -41.86 0.50
CA ASP A 162 -8.86 -41.65 1.40
C ASP A 162 -10.16 -42.26 0.83
N SER A 163 -10.43 -42.12 -0.47
CA SER A 163 -11.63 -42.69 -1.10
C SER A 163 -11.62 -44.22 -1.17
N ASN A 164 -10.45 -44.84 -1.36
CA ASN A 164 -10.30 -46.30 -1.38
C ASN A 164 -10.37 -46.92 0.03
N ASP A 165 -10.01 -46.18 1.08
CA ASP A 165 -10.12 -46.65 2.47
C ASP A 165 -11.57 -46.62 3.00
N TYR A 166 -12.42 -45.75 2.44
CA TYR A 166 -13.87 -45.80 2.65
C TYR A 166 -14.55 -46.96 1.91
N ASN A 167 -14.19 -47.22 0.65
CA ASN A 167 -14.79 -48.31 -0.13
C ASN A 167 -14.38 -49.72 0.39
N ASN A 168 -13.16 -49.89 0.90
CA ASN A 168 -12.70 -51.18 1.46
C ASN A 168 -13.30 -51.53 2.85
N ARG A 169 -13.92 -50.58 3.56
CA ARG A 169 -14.67 -50.87 4.79
C ARG A 169 -16.10 -51.33 4.50
N GLU A 170 -16.74 -50.84 3.45
CA GLU A 170 -18.10 -51.27 3.10
C GLU A 170 -18.14 -52.68 2.48
N GLU A 171 -17.08 -53.15 1.83
CA GLU A 171 -17.04 -54.53 1.28
C GLU A 171 -16.73 -55.63 2.32
N ASN A 172 -16.14 -55.29 3.48
CA ASN A 172 -15.78 -56.29 4.50
C ASN A 172 -16.84 -56.49 5.60
N ASP A 173 -17.85 -55.62 5.68
CA ASP A 173 -18.95 -55.74 6.66
C ASP A 173 -20.18 -56.52 6.12
N GLY A 174 -20.02 -57.18 4.96
CA GLY A 174 -21.10 -57.78 4.18
C GLY A 174 -21.24 -59.31 4.19
N HIS A 175 -20.54 -60.06 5.05
CA HIS A 175 -20.75 -61.51 5.21
C HIS A 175 -20.87 -61.92 6.69
N LEU A 176 -22.12 -61.95 7.15
CA LEU A 176 -22.62 -62.78 8.24
C LEU A 176 -23.47 -63.90 7.64
#